data_AF-A0A7S0SBA0-F1
#
_entry.id   AF-A0A7S0SBA0-F1
#
_cell.length_a   1.000
_cell.length_b   1.000
_cell.length_c   1.000
_cell.angle_alpha   90.00
_cell.angle_beta   90.00
_cell.angle_gamma   90.00
#
_symmetry.space_group_name_H-M   'P 1'
#
loop_
_entity.id
_entity.type
_entity.pdbx_description
1 polymer ?
#
loop_
_entity_poly.entity_id
_entity_poly.type
_entity_poly.pdbx_seq_one_letter_code
_entity_poly.pdbx_strand_id
1 'polypeptide(L)'
;WTRHDDPHTHPCVMCRRVASTAPSPGGGGGNSSSSGSTSLSSGAAAATSQDAVVVFNGSGDLASAAVGHAPDGFAWVRVIDSSLAHPADCTLAYVNMAGAEGTYLVAPRAVLVLELAPAPTNAPSREPSATADPSPPIDPP
;
A
#
# COMPACT_ATOMS: atom_id res chain seq x y z
N TRP A 1 -13.35 10.16 32.06
CA TRP A 1 -12.83 10.47 30.71
C TRP A 1 -14.02 10.64 29.78
N THR A 2 -14.55 11.85 29.68
CA THR A 2 -15.59 12.20 28.73
C THR A 2 -14.93 12.43 27.38
N ARG A 3 -15.05 11.47 26.46
CA ARG A 3 -14.68 11.69 25.06
C ARG A 3 -15.63 12.73 24.50
N HIS A 4 -15.04 13.81 24.01
CA HIS A 4 -15.69 14.73 23.11
C HIS A 4 -15.83 13.97 21.78
N ASP A 5 -17.01 13.39 21.54
CA ASP A 5 -17.38 12.84 20.24
C ASP A 5 -17.58 14.02 19.28
N ASP A 6 -16.51 14.38 18.57
CA ASP A 6 -16.63 15.23 17.40
C ASP A 6 -17.17 14.38 16.24
N PRO A 7 -18.41 14.65 15.77
CA PRO A 7 -19.06 13.87 14.71
C PRO A 7 -18.41 14.05 13.34
N HIS A 8 -17.40 14.92 13.21
CA HIS A 8 -16.67 15.18 11.96
C HIS A 8 -15.31 14.49 11.87
N THR A 9 -14.90 13.77 12.91
CA THR A 9 -13.66 12.98 12.84
C THR A 9 -13.92 11.72 12.04
N HIS A 10 -13.46 11.63 10.78
CA HIS A 10 -13.53 10.39 9.99
C HIS A 10 -12.71 9.29 10.68
N PRO A 11 -13.32 8.30 11.36
CA PRO A 11 -12.56 7.28 12.05
C PRO A 11 -12.23 6.19 11.04
N CYS A 12 -11.14 6.38 10.29
CA CYS A 12 -10.48 5.28 9.60
C CYS A 12 -9.37 4.75 10.52
N VAL A 13 -9.71 3.75 11.34
CA VAL A 13 -8.66 2.99 12.03
C VAL A 13 -8.01 2.10 10.97
N MET A 14 -6.77 2.46 10.61
CA MET A 14 -5.94 1.67 9.71
C MET A 14 -4.95 0.86 10.54
N CYS A 15 -4.87 -0.44 10.26
CA CYS A 15 -3.78 -1.27 10.74
C CYS A 15 -3.03 -1.78 9.51
N ARG A 16 -1.72 -1.50 9.45
CA ARG A 16 -0.82 -2.00 8.42
C ARG A 16 0.19 -2.94 9.05
N ARG A 17 0.29 -4.17 8.54
CA ARG A 17 1.31 -5.13 8.95
C ARG A 17 2.23 -5.40 7.78
N VAL A 18 3.49 -5.01 7.92
CA VAL A 18 4.55 -5.31 6.97
C VAL A 18 5.32 -6.53 7.48
N ALA A 19 5.40 -7.60 6.68
CA ALA A 19 6.29 -8.72 6.96
C ALA A 19 7.65 -8.50 6.28
N SER A 20 8.73 -8.55 7.05
CA SER A 20 10.09 -8.63 6.50
C SER A 20 10.38 -10.04 6.00
N THR A 21 11.06 -10.16 4.86
CA THR A 21 11.59 -11.45 4.38
C THR A 21 12.42 -12.14 5.47
N ALA A 22 12.13 -13.41 5.71
CA ALA A 22 12.90 -14.23 6.63
C ALA A 22 14.39 -14.22 6.24
N PRO A 23 15.33 -14.21 7.21
CA PRO A 23 16.74 -14.40 6.91
C PRO A 23 16.92 -15.73 6.16
N SER A 24 17.65 -15.70 5.05
CA SER A 24 17.90 -16.88 4.23
C SER A 24 18.49 -18.01 5.07
N PRO A 25 18.04 -19.27 4.91
CA PRO A 25 18.65 -20.41 5.58
C PRO A 25 19.97 -20.74 4.89
N GLY A 26 21.05 -20.05 5.27
CA GLY A 26 22.38 -20.29 4.72
C GLY A 26 23.43 -19.37 5.30
N GLY A 27 24.07 -19.79 6.39
CA GLY A 27 25.22 -19.08 6.97
C GLY A 27 25.47 -19.49 8.41
N GLY A 28 26.07 -20.66 8.60
CA GLY A 28 26.50 -21.12 9.92
C GLY A 28 27.67 -20.30 10.48
N GLY A 29 27.69 -20.18 11.82
CA GLY A 29 28.92 -20.07 12.60
C GLY A 29 29.43 -18.66 12.93
N GLY A 30 29.52 -18.37 14.24
CA GLY A 30 30.77 -17.88 14.81
C GLY A 30 30.97 -16.37 15.02
N ASN A 31 30.73 -15.97 16.27
CA ASN A 31 31.49 -15.05 17.12
C ASN A 31 31.67 -13.55 16.77
N SER A 32 31.42 -12.77 17.82
CA SER A 32 31.67 -11.35 18.04
C SER A 32 33.08 -10.89 17.65
N SER A 33 33.19 -9.74 16.96
CA SER A 33 34.10 -8.62 17.27
C SER A 33 33.93 -7.47 16.27
N SER A 34 34.11 -6.26 16.78
CA SER A 34 33.94 -4.95 16.17
C SER A 34 34.89 -4.60 15.00
N SER A 35 34.42 -3.67 14.18
CA SER A 35 35.18 -2.70 13.35
C SER A 35 35.72 -3.19 11.99
N GLY A 36 35.13 -2.67 10.91
CA GLY A 36 35.67 -2.77 9.55
C GLY A 36 34.70 -2.23 8.51
N SER A 37 34.80 -0.94 8.20
CA SER A 37 34.09 -0.27 7.10
C SER A 37 34.43 -0.91 5.75
N THR A 38 33.41 -1.35 4.99
CA THR A 38 33.42 -1.31 3.51
C THR A 38 31.98 -1.20 3.00
N SER A 39 31.62 0.03 2.65
CA SER A 39 30.69 0.46 1.61
C SER A 39 30.05 -0.63 0.73
N LEU A 40 28.72 -0.76 0.84
CA LEU A 40 27.74 -1.03 -0.23
C LEU A 40 26.37 -0.47 0.25
N SER A 41 26.34 0.82 0.55
CA SER A 41 25.17 1.51 1.07
C SER A 41 24.35 2.12 -0.07
N SER A 42 23.68 1.29 -0.87
CA SER A 42 22.53 1.72 -1.66
C SER A 42 21.73 0.51 -2.13
N GLY A 43 20.48 0.38 -1.66
CA GLY A 43 19.44 -0.24 -2.47
C GLY A 43 18.93 -1.64 -2.11
N ALA A 44 19.22 -2.18 -0.93
CA ALA A 44 18.44 -3.32 -0.44
C ALA A 44 17.23 -2.79 0.35
N ALA A 45 16.25 -2.23 -0.37
CA ALA A 45 14.89 -2.16 0.17
C ALA A 45 14.54 -3.61 0.51
N ALA A 46 14.41 -3.93 1.79
CA ALA A 46 13.96 -5.23 2.23
C ALA A 46 12.69 -5.54 1.43
N ALA A 47 12.75 -6.52 0.53
CA ALA A 47 11.63 -6.86 -0.33
C ALA A 47 10.52 -7.33 0.60
N THR A 48 9.57 -6.46 0.91
CA THR A 48 8.42 -6.78 1.76
C THR A 48 7.57 -7.75 0.97
N SER A 49 7.73 -9.05 1.24
CA SER A 49 7.08 -10.09 0.44
C SER A 49 5.58 -10.17 0.74
N GLN A 50 5.12 -9.66 1.89
CA GLN A 50 3.72 -9.66 2.30
C GLN A 50 3.41 -8.42 3.15
N ASP A 51 2.42 -7.64 2.72
CA ASP A 51 1.88 -6.48 3.44
C ASP A 51 0.36 -6.56 3.43
N ALA A 52 -0.27 -6.25 4.55
CA ALA A 52 -1.73 -6.28 4.69
C ALA A 52 -2.23 -5.00 5.36
N VAL A 53 -3.32 -4.46 4.82
CA VAL A 53 -3.99 -3.26 5.29
C VAL A 53 -5.42 -3.60 5.65
N VAL A 54 -5.79 -3.35 6.89
CA VAL A 54 -7.17 -3.44 7.37
C VAL A 54 -7.69 -2.04 7.60
N VAL A 55 -8.83 -1.72 6.97
CA VAL A 55 -9.51 -0.45 7.13
C VAL A 55 -10.91 -0.68 7.69
N PHE A 56 -11.23 -0.01 8.78
CA PHE A 56 -12.58 0.06 9.31
C PHE A 56 -13.15 1.46 9.09
N ASN A 57 -14.24 1.57 8.32
CA ASN A 57 -15.02 2.80 8.24
C ASN A 57 -16.14 2.74 9.29
N GLY A 58 -15.88 3.37 10.43
CA GLY A 58 -16.86 3.46 11.52
C GLY A 58 -17.96 4.51 11.29
N SER A 59 -17.92 5.28 10.20
CA SER A 59 -18.88 6.37 9.96
C SER A 59 -20.14 5.90 9.24
N GLY A 60 -21.15 6.78 9.18
CA GLY A 60 -22.37 6.59 8.39
C GLY A 60 -22.22 6.98 6.91
N ASP A 61 -21.05 7.50 6.52
CA ASP A 61 -20.80 8.06 5.20
C ASP A 61 -19.68 7.29 4.47
N LEU A 62 -19.62 7.48 3.15
CA LEU A 62 -18.54 6.95 2.33
C LEU A 62 -17.23 7.65 2.72
N ALA A 63 -16.17 6.88 2.99
CA ALA A 63 -14.86 7.41 3.38
C ALA A 63 -13.77 7.05 2.37
N SER A 64 -12.76 7.90 2.25
CA SER A 64 -11.55 7.62 1.48
C SER A 64 -10.42 7.19 2.41
N ALA A 65 -9.79 6.07 2.10
CA ALA A 65 -8.67 5.52 2.83
C ALA A 65 -7.39 5.66 2.00
N ALA A 66 -6.39 6.40 2.49
CA ALA A 66 -5.05 6.44 1.90
C ALA A 66 -4.28 5.16 2.23
N VAL A 67 -4.22 4.23 1.27
CA VAL A 67 -3.55 2.93 1.41
C VAL A 67 -2.10 2.99 0.90
N GLY A 68 -1.85 3.84 -0.10
CA GLY A 68 -0.60 3.89 -0.85
C GLY A 68 -0.64 3.00 -2.09
N HIS A 69 0.16 3.36 -3.09
CA HIS A 69 0.34 2.53 -4.28
C HIS A 69 1.14 1.26 -3.94
N ALA A 70 0.83 0.17 -4.63
CA ALA A 70 1.60 -1.06 -4.53
C ALA A 70 3.03 -0.85 -5.10
N PRO A 71 4.06 -1.49 -4.53
CA PRO A 71 5.41 -1.51 -5.11
C PRO A 71 5.44 -2.18 -6.49
N ASP A 72 6.49 -1.92 -7.26
CA ASP A 72 6.68 -2.53 -8.58
C ASP A 72 6.68 -4.06 -8.52
N GLY A 73 5.96 -4.70 -9.44
CA GLY A 73 5.78 -6.16 -9.48
C GLY A 73 4.69 -6.70 -8.54
N PHE A 74 4.05 -5.84 -7.76
CA PHE A 74 2.96 -6.19 -6.86
C PHE A 74 1.67 -5.41 -7.17
N ALA A 75 0.56 -5.91 -6.65
CA ALA A 75 -0.74 -5.26 -6.69
C ALA A 75 -1.49 -5.49 -5.36
N TRP A 76 -2.38 -4.57 -5.03
CA TRP A 76 -3.32 -4.78 -3.93
C TRP A 76 -4.43 -5.73 -4.37
N VAL A 77 -4.69 -6.73 -3.54
CA VAL A 77 -5.80 -7.67 -3.68
C VAL A 77 -6.76 -7.42 -2.54
N ARG A 78 -8.02 -7.20 -2.87
CA ARG A 78 -9.11 -7.17 -1.91
C ARG A 78 -9.44 -8.58 -1.48
N VAL A 79 -9.25 -8.84 -0.19
CA VAL A 79 -9.49 -10.14 0.45
C VAL A 79 -10.87 -10.17 1.10
N ILE A 80 -11.24 -9.09 1.79
CA ILE A 80 -12.55 -8.95 2.44
C ILE A 80 -13.09 -7.55 2.14
N ASP A 81 -14.36 -7.46 1.79
CA ASP A 81 -15.12 -6.22 1.73
C ASP A 81 -16.53 -6.46 2.25
N SER A 82 -16.77 -6.11 3.52
CA SER A 82 -18.03 -6.38 4.19
C SER A 82 -19.20 -5.53 3.68
N SER A 83 -18.97 -4.63 2.72
CA SER A 83 -20.03 -3.85 2.08
C SER A 83 -20.71 -4.61 0.95
N LEU A 84 -20.10 -5.69 0.47
CA LEU A 84 -20.62 -6.50 -0.61
C LEU A 84 -21.47 -7.65 -0.09
N ALA A 85 -22.35 -8.17 -0.94
CA ALA A 85 -23.12 -9.37 -0.63
C ALA A 85 -22.30 -10.63 -0.92
N HIS A 86 -22.56 -11.71 -0.17
CA HIS A 86 -21.95 -13.01 -0.42
C HIS A 86 -22.28 -13.53 -1.85
N PRO A 87 -21.30 -14.09 -2.60
CA PRO A 87 -19.91 -14.39 -2.20
C PRO A 87 -18.89 -13.28 -2.50
N ALA A 88 -19.33 -12.12 -3.00
CA ALA A 88 -18.43 -11.05 -3.41
C ALA A 88 -17.67 -10.40 -2.25
N ASP A 89 -18.20 -10.51 -1.03
CA ASP A 89 -17.59 -10.05 0.22
C ASP A 89 -16.23 -10.69 0.54
N CYS A 90 -15.99 -11.90 0.05
CA CYS A 90 -14.76 -12.68 0.23
C CYS A 90 -14.14 -13.19 -1.08
N THR A 91 -14.64 -12.71 -2.23
CA THR A 91 -14.04 -13.03 -3.53
C THR A 91 -12.79 -12.19 -3.76
N LEU A 92 -11.65 -12.86 -3.95
CA LEU A 92 -10.36 -12.21 -4.23
C LEU A 92 -10.42 -11.41 -5.53
N ALA A 93 -10.05 -10.13 -5.46
CA ALA A 93 -10.02 -9.25 -6.64
C ALA A 93 -8.85 -8.27 -6.57
N TYR A 94 -8.11 -8.11 -7.68
CA TYR A 94 -7.14 -7.03 -7.81
C TYR A 94 -7.84 -5.68 -7.81
N VAL A 95 -7.28 -4.72 -7.07
CA VAL A 95 -7.83 -3.37 -6.96
C VAL A 95 -6.81 -2.33 -7.36
N ASN A 96 -7.28 -1.34 -8.14
CA ASN A 96 -6.48 -0.18 -8.50
C ASN A 96 -6.71 0.92 -7.47
N MET A 97 -5.61 1.49 -6.98
CA MET A 97 -5.66 2.64 -6.08
C MET A 97 -5.84 3.92 -6.89
N ALA A 98 -6.69 4.82 -6.40
CA ALA A 98 -6.97 6.09 -7.07
C ALA A 98 -6.03 7.20 -6.60
N GLY A 99 -5.79 8.19 -7.46
CA GLY A 99 -5.06 9.41 -7.11
C GLY A 99 -3.56 9.22 -6.84
N ALA A 100 -2.87 10.32 -6.51
CA ALA A 100 -1.43 10.33 -6.26
C ALA A 100 -1.04 9.55 -4.99
N GLU A 101 -1.90 9.62 -3.96
CA GLU A 101 -1.67 9.00 -2.65
C GLU A 101 -2.05 7.51 -2.59
N GLY A 102 -2.67 6.97 -3.65
CA GLY A 102 -3.14 5.58 -3.67
C GLY A 102 -4.29 5.35 -2.68
N THR A 103 -5.45 5.92 -2.98
CA THR A 103 -6.64 5.87 -2.12
C THR A 103 -7.65 4.81 -2.57
N TYR A 104 -8.39 4.27 -1.61
CA TYR A 104 -9.52 3.36 -1.83
C TYR A 104 -10.78 3.86 -1.09
N LEU A 105 -11.96 3.72 -1.71
CA LEU A 105 -13.23 4.12 -1.11
C LEU A 105 -13.82 2.99 -0.27
N VAL A 106 -14.17 3.28 0.99
CA VAL A 106 -14.71 2.31 1.95
C VAL A 106 -16.13 2.71 2.32
N ALA A 107 -17.07 1.81 2.09
CA ALA A 107 -18.49 2.04 2.38
C ALA A 107 -18.75 2.33 3.87
N PRO A 108 -19.87 2.99 4.22
CA PRO A 108 -20.30 3.17 5.60
C PRO A 108 -20.33 1.86 6.37
N ARG A 109 -19.91 1.88 7.64
CA ARG A 109 -19.97 0.74 8.57
C ARG A 109 -19.34 -0.55 8.02
N ALA A 110 -18.34 -0.44 7.14
CA ALA A 110 -17.71 -1.57 6.49
C ALA A 110 -16.27 -1.81 6.98
N VAL A 111 -15.84 -3.07 6.83
CA VAL A 111 -14.46 -3.51 6.99
C VAL A 111 -13.93 -3.92 5.62
N LEU A 112 -12.77 -3.38 5.28
CA LEU A 112 -12.00 -3.73 4.09
C LEU A 112 -10.67 -4.35 4.52
N VAL A 113 -10.29 -5.45 3.89
CA VAL A 113 -8.96 -6.07 4.03
C VAL A 113 -8.31 -6.14 2.66
N LEU A 114 -7.13 -5.55 2.56
CA LEU A 114 -6.27 -5.59 1.39
C LEU A 114 -4.98 -6.32 1.72
N GLU A 115 -4.51 -7.14 0.79
CA GLU A 115 -3.23 -7.83 0.89
C GLU A 115 -2.42 -7.59 -0.38
N LEU A 116 -1.11 -7.46 -0.22
CA LEU A 116 -0.19 -7.31 -1.33
C LEU A 116 0.10 -8.68 -1.95
N ALA A 117 -0.13 -8.82 -3.24
CA ALA A 117 0.15 -10.03 -3.99
C ALA A 117 0.96 -9.70 -5.27
N PRO A 118 1.63 -10.68 -5.89
CA PRO A 118 2.26 -10.48 -7.19
C PRO A 118 1.26 -9.93 -8.20
N ALA A 119 1.69 -8.91 -8.95
CA ALA A 119 0.89 -8.33 -10.02
C ALA A 119 0.64 -9.41 -11.10
N PRO A 120 -0.54 -9.43 -11.73
CA PRO A 120 -0.80 -10.34 -12.83
C PRO A 120 0.19 -10.03 -13.97
N THR A 121 0.66 -11.06 -14.68
CA THR A 121 1.72 -10.96 -15.72
C THR A 121 1.43 -9.95 -16.83
N ASN A 122 0.17 -9.52 -16.98
CA ASN A 122 -0.28 -8.55 -17.99
C ASN A 122 -0.72 -7.20 -17.37
N ALA A 123 -0.40 -6.91 -16.11
CA ALA A 123 -0.67 -5.60 -15.54
C ALA A 123 0.12 -4.53 -16.32
N PRO A 124 -0.52 -3.44 -16.77
CA PRO A 124 0.21 -2.35 -17.41
C PRO A 124 1.26 -1.84 -16.42
N SER A 125 2.53 -1.88 -16.83
CA SER A 125 3.62 -1.26 -16.08
C SER A 125 3.23 0.20 -15.85
N ARG A 126 3.34 0.69 -14.62
CA ARG A 126 3.05 2.08 -14.30
C ARG A 126 3.96 2.96 -15.16
N GLU A 127 3.42 3.53 -16.22
CA GLU A 127 4.12 4.51 -17.03
C GLU A 127 4.42 5.70 -16.11
N PRO A 128 5.69 6.13 -15.98
CA PRO A 128 5.98 7.37 -15.28
C PRO A 128 5.24 8.49 -16.01
N SER A 129 4.34 9.19 -15.31
CA SER A 129 3.71 10.39 -15.84
C SER A 129 4.79 11.32 -16.37
N ALA A 130 4.80 11.50 -17.70
CA ALA A 130 5.76 12.33 -18.40
C ALA A 130 5.81 13.70 -17.71
N THR A 131 7.02 14.05 -17.28
CA THR A 131 7.36 15.41 -16.84
C THR A 131 6.99 16.37 -17.95
N ALA A 132 6.39 17.49 -17.55
CA ALA A 132 5.83 18.52 -18.38
C ALA A 132 6.70 18.87 -19.61
N ASP A 133 6.00 18.97 -20.74
CA ASP A 133 6.42 19.57 -22.01
C ASP A 133 7.20 20.89 -21.80
N PRO A 134 8.52 20.95 -22.12
CA PRO A 134 9.20 22.22 -22.17
C PRO A 134 8.76 22.95 -23.45
N SER A 135 7.90 23.96 -23.28
CA SER A 135 7.49 24.86 -24.36
C SER A 135 8.71 25.35 -25.17
N PRO A 136 8.63 25.42 -26.51
CA PRO A 136 9.74 25.90 -27.32
C PRO A 136 10.03 27.38 -27.02
N PRO A 137 11.30 27.81 -27.07
CA PRO A 137 11.66 29.21 -26.88
C PRO A 137 11.03 30.06 -28.00
N ILE A 138 10.32 31.11 -27.60
CA ILE A 138 9.85 32.17 -28.49
C ILE A 138 11.05 33.07 -28.77
N ASP A 139 11.51 33.12 -30.03
CA ASP A 139 12.50 34.11 -30.45
C ASP A 139 11.86 35.51 -30.49
N PRO A 140 12.46 36.53 -29.83
CA PRO A 140 12.03 37.92 -29.98
C PRO A 140 12.57 38.55 -31.28
N PRO A 141 11.93 39.63 -31.77
CA PRO A 141 12.24 40.28 -33.05
C PRO A 141 13.58 41.00 -33.11
#